data_AF-A0AB35EW52-F1
#
_entry.id   AF-A0AB35EW52-F1
#
_cell.length_a   1.000
_cell.length_b   1.000
_cell.length_c   1.000
_cell.angle_alpha   90.00
_cell.angle_beta   90.00
_cell.angle_gamma   90.00
#
_symmetry.space_group_name_H-M   'P 1'
#
loop_
_entity.id
_entity.type
_entity.pdbx_description
1 polymer ?
#
loop_
_entity_poly.entity_id
_entity_poly.type
_entity_poly.pdbx_seq_one_letter_code
_entity_poly.pdbx_strand_id
1 'polypeptide(L)'
;MIKRILLAFVPVALFLLVSTTILSLSLMDIKYTFESVLIGTTLDYLVDETYSIVWLFYGSSNIAFVVIYIVSLMVFKRVSKKY
;
A
#
# COMPACT_ATOMS: atom_id res chain seq x y z
N MET A 1 4.81 8.82 27.79
CA MET A 1 5.33 9.06 26.41
C MET A 1 5.03 7.91 25.45
N ILE A 2 5.33 6.66 25.81
CA ILE A 2 5.13 5.47 24.95
C ILE A 2 3.70 5.34 24.38
N LYS A 3 2.66 5.56 25.17
CA LYS A 3 1.26 5.47 24.70
C LYS A 3 0.92 6.44 23.56
N ARG A 4 1.48 7.66 23.57
CA ARG A 4 1.26 8.66 22.51
C ARG A 4 2.00 8.31 21.22
N ILE A 5 3.18 7.73 21.34
CA ILE A 5 3.97 7.25 20.20
C ILE A 5 3.24 6.08 19.54
N LEU A 6 2.78 5.11 20.34
CA LEU A 6 1.94 3.99 19.86
C LEU A 6 0.71 4.47 19.09
N LEU A 7 -0.04 5.45 19.63
CA LEU A 7 -1.22 5.99 18.95
C LEU A 7 -0.90 6.70 17.63
N ALA A 8 0.28 7.29 17.46
CA ALA A 8 0.71 7.86 16.19
C ALA A 8 1.08 6.79 15.15
N PHE A 9 1.46 5.58 15.57
CA PHE A 9 1.74 4.48 14.64
C PHE A 9 0.49 3.70 14.23
N VAL A 10 -0.62 3.80 14.96
CA VAL A 10 -1.88 3.09 14.65
C VAL A 10 -2.37 3.36 13.22
N PRO A 11 -2.45 4.62 12.72
CA PRO A 11 -2.89 4.89 11.35
C PRO A 11 -1.98 4.24 10.30
N VAL A 12 -0.67 4.23 10.54
CA VAL A 12 0.32 3.60 9.64
C VAL A 12 0.16 2.09 9.61
N ALA A 13 0.01 1.47 10.78
CA ALA A 13 -0.21 0.03 10.89
C ALA A 13 -1.52 -0.40 10.22
N LEU A 14 -2.61 0.35 10.44
CA LEU A 14 -3.89 0.09 9.80
C LEU A 14 -3.81 0.23 8.28
N PHE A 15 -3.16 1.28 7.78
CA PHE A 15 -2.98 1.47 6.35
C PHE A 15 -2.16 0.34 5.72
N LEU A 16 -1.05 -0.06 6.35
CA LEU A 16 -0.23 -1.18 5.90
C LEU A 16 -0.99 -2.50 5.90
N LEU A 17 -1.84 -2.74 6.91
CA LEU A 17 -2.65 -3.94 6.99
C LEU A 17 -3.68 -3.98 5.84
N VAL A 18 -4.38 -2.87 5.59
CA VAL A 18 -5.33 -2.77 4.49
C VAL A 18 -4.63 -2.91 3.14
N SER A 19 -3.52 -2.20 2.92
CA SER A 19 -2.77 -2.26 1.65
C SER A 19 -2.22 -3.66 1.38
N THR A 20 -1.76 -4.35 2.41
CA THR A 20 -1.25 -5.73 2.29
C THR A 20 -2.37 -6.72 2.04
N THR A 21 -3.56 -6.50 2.61
CA THR A 21 -4.74 -7.33 2.33
C THR A 21 -5.17 -7.18 0.88
N ILE A 22 -5.23 -5.94 0.38
CA ILE A 22 -5.54 -5.65 -1.02
C ILE A 22 -4.51 -6.30 -1.94
N LEU A 23 -3.21 -6.12 -1.66
CA LEU A 23 -2.14 -6.77 -2.41
C LEU A 23 -2.33 -8.29 -2.47
N SER A 24 -2.58 -8.93 -1.31
CA SER A 24 -2.76 -10.38 -1.24
C SER A 24 -3.95 -10.84 -2.09
N LEU A 25 -5.09 -10.14 -2.02
CA LEU A 25 -6.26 -10.44 -2.84
C LEU A 25 -5.98 -10.25 -4.33
N SER A 26 -5.29 -9.17 -4.72
CA SER A 26 -4.90 -8.93 -6.11
C SER A 26 -3.97 -10.01 -6.65
N LEU A 27 -2.97 -10.44 -5.87
CA LEU A 27 -2.05 -11.52 -6.27
C LEU A 27 -2.77 -12.86 -6.40
N MET A 28 -3.72 -13.16 -5.51
CA MET A 28 -4.56 -14.35 -5.63
C MET A 28 -5.40 -14.30 -6.90
N ASP A 29 -6.02 -13.16 -7.22
CA ASP A 29 -6.82 -13.02 -8.44
C ASP A 29 -5.98 -13.19 -9.71
N ILE A 30 -4.77 -12.60 -9.76
CA ILE A 30 -3.83 -12.81 -10.87
C ILE A 30 -3.53 -14.30 -11.03
N LYS A 31 -3.15 -14.97 -9.93
CA LYS A 31 -2.74 -16.37 -9.95
C LYS A 31 -3.86 -17.34 -10.35
N TYR A 32 -5.08 -17.11 -9.86
CA TYR A 32 -6.17 -18.07 -10.02
C TYR A 32 -7.14 -17.75 -11.17
N THR A 33 -7.06 -16.54 -11.73
CA THR A 33 -7.92 -16.11 -12.84
C THR A 33 -7.11 -15.89 -14.12
N PHE A 34 -6.10 -15.02 -14.08
CA PHE A 34 -5.38 -14.59 -15.28
C PHE A 34 -4.29 -15.57 -15.70
N GLU A 35 -3.43 -15.94 -14.76
CA GLU A 35 -2.29 -16.83 -14.97
C GLU A 35 -2.74 -18.20 -15.51
N SER A 36 -3.83 -18.76 -14.97
CA SER A 36 -4.40 -20.02 -15.44
C SER A 36 -4.91 -20.00 -16.89
N VAL A 37 -5.22 -18.82 -17.43
CA VAL A 37 -5.78 -18.66 -18.79
C VAL A 37 -4.71 -18.24 -19.80
N LEU A 38 -3.72 -17.47 -19.35
CA LEU A 38 -2.74 -16.81 -20.22
C LEU A 38 -1.42 -17.58 -20.34
N ILE A 39 -1.06 -18.41 -19.35
CA ILE A 39 0.17 -19.22 -19.41
C ILE A 39 0.16 -20.13 -20.64
N GLY A 40 1.29 -20.16 -21.35
CA GLY A 40 1.46 -20.98 -22.55
C GLY A 40 0.81 -20.40 -23.81
N THR A 41 0.20 -19.21 -23.72
CA THR A 41 -0.30 -18.44 -24.86
C THR A 41 0.71 -17.38 -25.30
N THR A 42 0.45 -16.70 -26.43
CA THR A 42 1.24 -15.54 -26.86
C THR A 42 1.11 -14.33 -25.93
N LEU A 43 0.19 -14.39 -24.95
CA LEU A 43 -0.11 -13.30 -24.02
C LEU A 43 0.43 -13.56 -22.61
N ASP A 44 1.26 -14.60 -22.41
CA ASP A 44 1.83 -14.96 -21.10
C ASP A 44 2.57 -13.79 -20.44
N TYR A 45 3.24 -12.94 -21.23
CA TYR A 45 3.94 -11.74 -20.75
C TYR A 45 3.04 -10.76 -19.96
N LEU A 46 1.72 -10.75 -20.23
CA LEU A 46 0.78 -9.88 -19.53
C LEU A 46 0.63 -10.27 -18.05
N VAL A 47 0.87 -11.53 -17.70
CA VAL A 47 0.83 -11.99 -16.30
C VAL A 47 1.93 -11.31 -15.50
N ASP A 48 3.17 -11.34 -16.01
CA ASP A 48 4.34 -10.70 -15.39
C ASP A 48 4.21 -9.17 -15.32
N GLU A 49 3.68 -8.54 -16.39
CA GLU A 49 3.40 -7.11 -16.39
C GLU A 49 2.36 -6.74 -15.33
N THR A 50 1.31 -7.55 -15.18
CA THR A 50 0.25 -7.32 -14.20
C THR A 50 0.79 -7.46 -12.77
N TYR A 51 1.58 -8.49 -12.48
CA TYR A 51 2.26 -8.63 -11.19
C TYR A 51 3.14 -7.40 -10.89
N SER A 52 3.90 -6.94 -11.87
CA SER A 52 4.79 -5.79 -11.74
C SER A 52 4.02 -4.50 -11.43
N ILE A 53 2.90 -4.26 -12.12
CA ILE A 53 2.05 -3.08 -11.90
C ILE A 53 1.45 -3.10 -10.49
N VAL A 54 0.94 -4.25 -10.03
CA VAL A 54 0.35 -4.37 -8.69
C VAL A 54 1.39 -4.11 -7.60
N TRP A 55 2.61 -4.63 -7.75
CA TRP A 55 3.71 -4.34 -6.82
C TRP A 55 4.10 -2.86 -6.82
N LEU A 56 4.18 -2.24 -7.99
CA LEU A 56 4.48 -0.81 -8.11
C LEU A 56 3.39 0.05 -7.47
N PHE A 57 2.12 -0.32 -7.64
CA PHE A 57 1.00 0.37 -7.02
C PHE A 57 1.01 0.23 -5.50
N TYR A 58 1.29 -0.97 -4.99
CA TYR A 58 1.46 -1.20 -3.56
C TYR A 58 2.60 -0.35 -2.98
N GLY A 59 3.78 -0.38 -3.60
CA GLY A 59 4.93 0.39 -3.12
C GLY A 59 4.68 1.90 -3.14
N SER A 60 4.22 2.43 -4.28
CA SER A 60 3.96 3.87 -4.44
C SER A 60 2.87 4.38 -3.50
N SER A 61 1.78 3.63 -3.30
CA SER A 61 0.68 4.01 -2.40
C SER A 61 1.14 4.07 -0.94
N ASN A 62 1.94 3.09 -0.49
CA ASN A 62 2.47 3.10 0.87
C ASN A 62 3.46 4.24 1.10
N ILE A 63 4.35 4.53 0.14
CA ILE A 63 5.27 5.68 0.23
C ILE A 63 4.47 7.00 0.28
N ALA A 64 3.50 7.17 -0.62
CA ALA A 64 2.67 8.37 -0.67
C ALA A 64 1.92 8.59 0.64
N PHE A 65 1.32 7.53 1.20
CA PHE A 65 0.64 7.60 2.49
C PHE A 65 1.58 8.06 3.61
N VAL A 66 2.78 7.49 3.72
CA VAL A 66 3.76 7.87 4.75
C VAL A 66 4.15 9.34 4.61
N VAL A 67 4.41 9.81 3.40
CA VAL A 67 4.76 11.22 3.14
C VAL A 67 3.62 12.15 3.56
N ILE A 68 2.40 11.87 3.12
CA ILE A 68 1.21 12.66 3.48
C ILE A 68 1.03 12.67 4.99
N TYR A 69 1.14 11.51 5.64
CA TYR A 69 0.97 11.38 7.09
C TYR A 69 1.99 12.22 7.88
N ILE A 70 3.27 12.17 7.50
CA ILE A 70 4.33 12.99 8.13
C ILE A 70 4.06 14.48 7.94
N VAL A 71 3.70 14.91 6.72
CA VAL A 71 3.37 16.30 6.43
C VAL A 71 2.18 16.77 7.28
N SER A 72 1.12 15.97 7.37
CA SER A 72 -0.03 16.26 8.23
C SER A 72 0.38 16.43 9.69
N LEU A 73 1.20 15.52 10.24
CA LEU A 73 1.70 15.63 11.61
C LEU A 73 2.49 16.93 11.84
N MET A 74 3.33 17.33 10.88
CA MET A 74 4.10 18.58 10.95
C MET A 74 3.17 19.81 10.96
N VAL A 75 2.15 19.82 10.09
CA VAL A 75 1.16 20.90 10.02
C VAL A 75 0.38 21.00 11.32
N PHE A 76 -0.17 19.88 11.82
CA PHE A 76 -0.91 19.84 13.09
C PHE A 76 -0.05 20.33 14.26
N LYS A 77 1.21 19.88 14.35
CA LYS A 77 2.15 20.34 15.39
C LYS A 77 2.41 21.85 15.30
N ARG A 78 2.48 22.41 14.09
CA ARG A 78 2.69 23.86 13.89
C ARG A 78 1.46 24.68 14.29
N VAL A 79 0.26 24.22 13.93
CA VAL A 79 -1.01 24.88 14.29
C VAL A 79 -1.23 24.82 15.79
N SER A 80 -1.01 23.66 16.43
CA SER A 80 -1.16 23.48 17.87
C SER A 80 -0.17 24.27 18.73
N LYS A 81 0.91 24.82 18.16
CA LYS A 81 1.85 25.71 18.86
C LYS A 81 1.45 27.19 18.79
N LYS A 82 0.53 27.53 17.88
CA LYS A 82 0.06 28.91 17.65
C LYS A 82 -1.13 29.29 18.54
N TYR A 83 -1.76 28.30 19.15
CA TYR A 83 -2.83 28.39 20.15
C TYR A 83 -2.32 27.81 21.47
#